data_AF-A0A4Y2APA9-F1
#
_entry.id   AF-A0A4Y2APA9-F1
#
_cell.length_a   1.000
_cell.length_b   1.000
_cell.length_c   1.000
_cell.angle_alpha   90.00
_cell.angle_beta   90.00
_cell.angle_gamma   90.00
#
_symmetry.space_group_name_H-M   'P 1'
#
loop_
_entity.id
_entity.type
_entity.pdbx_description
1 polymer ?
#
loop_
_entity_poly.entity_id
_entity_poly.type
_entity_poly.pdbx_seq_one_letter_code
_entity_poly.pdbx_strand_id
1 'polypeptide(L)'
;MNSSWLVECISFLDIATASIETISHPGSSRRTGRPQKDFESCSTKTKSRRIQHILETSSQKEISMTAEVQYLKEGKRDSAAIVKELCDFSPKRGTTIKKKRGSVFQTQKQSCLSEDHVLALTVDSNLSTHQYKVMRQQTNKIHKNMYPPYHKIKAAKQLCYPSDVDVTETFAEIKLQSLIHHTIM
;
A
#
# COMPACT_ATOMS: atom_id res chain seq x y z
N MET A 1 57.57 16.77 16.44
CA MET A 1 56.24 16.12 16.52
C MET A 1 55.83 16.16 17.98
N ASN A 2 54.96 17.12 18.36
CA ASN A 2 54.56 17.35 19.75
C ASN A 2 53.31 16.53 20.09
N SER A 3 53.50 15.48 20.89
CA SER A 3 52.46 14.60 21.42
C SER A 3 51.89 15.09 22.77
N SER A 4 51.70 16.41 22.91
CA SER A 4 51.25 17.05 24.15
C SER A 4 49.73 17.02 24.39
N TRP A 5 48.95 16.31 23.57
CA TRP A 5 47.48 16.23 23.67
C TRP A 5 46.96 14.97 24.37
N LEU A 6 47.83 14.05 24.80
CA LEU A 6 47.42 12.80 25.47
C LEU A 6 47.32 12.91 27.00
N VAL A 7 47.51 14.10 27.58
CA VAL A 7 47.52 14.32 29.04
C VAL A 7 46.47 15.36 29.44
N GLU A 8 45.24 15.20 28.96
CA GLU A 8 44.08 15.79 29.62
C GLU A 8 43.22 14.66 30.18
N CYS A 9 43.35 14.44 31.49
CA CYS A 9 42.49 13.54 32.26
C CYS A 9 41.06 14.10 32.25
N ILE A 10 40.20 13.58 31.36
CA ILE A 10 38.78 13.90 31.36
C ILE A 10 38.17 13.32 32.63
N SER A 11 37.89 14.19 33.59
CA SER A 11 37.20 13.87 34.84
C SER A 11 35.71 14.10 34.61
N PHE A 12 34.90 13.04 34.59
CA PHE A 12 33.45 13.17 34.55
C PHE A 12 32.91 13.32 35.98
N LEU A 13 32.09 14.35 36.19
CA LEU A 13 31.44 14.60 37.48
C LEU A 13 30.36 13.52 37.71
N ASP A 14 30.43 12.83 38.86
CA ASP A 14 29.43 11.85 39.28
C ASP A 14 28.05 12.51 39.38
N ILE A 15 27.17 12.22 38.43
CA ILE A 15 25.77 12.60 38.50
C ILE A 15 25.10 11.65 39.48
N ALA A 16 24.82 12.16 40.69
CA ALA A 16 24.05 11.48 41.71
C ALA A 16 22.72 10.97 41.14
N THR A 17 22.55 9.65 41.14
CA THR A 17 21.32 8.96 40.76
C THR A 17 20.26 9.25 41.80
N ALA A 18 19.45 10.30 41.59
CA ALA A 18 18.20 10.46 42.30
C ALA A 18 17.28 9.28 41.94
N SER A 19 16.96 8.48 42.95
CA SER A 19 16.10 7.31 42.87
C SER A 19 14.70 7.69 42.38
N ILE A 20 14.35 7.32 41.15
CA ILE A 20 12.96 7.28 40.71
C ILE A 20 12.37 5.96 41.23
N GLU A 21 11.42 6.09 42.15
CA GLU A 21 10.65 4.96 42.71
C GLU A 21 9.97 4.19 41.56
N THR A 22 10.44 2.97 41.36
CA THR A 22 9.91 2.05 40.35
C THR A 22 8.73 1.29 40.97
N ILE A 23 7.52 1.60 40.51
CA ILE A 23 6.33 0.79 40.77
C ILE A 23 6.58 -0.60 40.16
N SER A 24 6.70 -1.61 41.02
CA SER A 24 6.98 -2.99 40.64
C SER A 24 5.77 -3.66 39.97
N HIS A 25 5.96 -4.22 38.79
CA HIS A 25 5.11 -5.27 38.24
C HIS A 25 5.91 -6.60 38.26
N PRO A 26 5.32 -7.72 38.70
CA PRO A 26 6.04 -8.97 38.78
C PRO A 26 6.19 -9.57 37.38
N GLY A 27 7.43 -9.79 36.95
CA GLY A 27 7.74 -10.55 35.72
C GLY A 27 8.39 -9.75 34.59
N SER A 28 9.35 -8.87 34.88
CA SER A 28 10.21 -8.27 33.82
C SER A 28 11.63 -8.84 33.90
N SER A 29 11.85 -9.96 33.19
CA SER A 29 13.22 -10.31 32.78
C SER A 29 13.74 -9.16 31.92
N ARG A 30 14.82 -8.50 32.36
CA ARG A 30 15.48 -7.41 31.63
C ARG A 30 16.02 -7.96 30.30
N ARG A 31 15.20 -7.97 29.26
CA ARG A 31 15.64 -8.35 27.91
C ARG A 31 16.53 -7.24 27.39
N THR A 32 17.83 -7.50 27.30
CA THR A 32 18.78 -6.61 26.61
C THR A 32 18.35 -6.46 25.16
N GLY A 33 18.17 -5.22 24.69
CA GLY A 33 17.87 -4.92 23.29
C GLY A 33 16.81 -3.84 23.08
N ARG A 34 16.37 -3.72 21.82
CA ARG A 34 15.37 -2.73 21.40
C ARG A 34 14.03 -2.98 22.11
N PRO A 35 13.37 -1.93 22.66
CA PRO A 35 12.08 -2.10 23.32
C PRO A 35 11.05 -2.69 22.35
N GLN A 36 10.32 -3.69 22.85
CA GLN A 36 9.30 -4.36 22.07
C GLN A 36 8.03 -3.49 22.02
N LYS A 37 7.58 -3.15 20.81
CA LYS A 37 6.26 -2.51 20.62
C LYS A 37 5.12 -3.47 20.93
N ASP A 38 4.00 -2.93 21.39
CA ASP A 38 2.73 -3.66 21.54
C ASP A 38 2.33 -4.36 20.24
N PHE A 39 1.54 -5.44 20.36
CA PHE A 39 1.10 -6.18 19.18
C PHE A 39 0.37 -5.27 18.21
N GLU A 40 -0.56 -4.42 18.68
CA GLU A 40 -1.39 -3.60 17.81
C GLU A 40 -0.64 -2.54 17.01
N SER A 41 0.41 -1.94 17.59
CA SER A 41 1.22 -0.91 16.96
C SER A 41 2.32 -1.46 16.03
N CYS A 42 2.45 -2.78 15.91
CA CYS A 42 3.42 -3.43 15.04
C CYS A 42 2.99 -3.45 13.57
N SER A 43 3.97 -3.48 12.67
CA SER A 43 3.74 -3.73 11.23
C SER A 43 3.12 -5.11 11.00
N THR A 44 2.41 -5.29 9.89
CA THR A 44 1.80 -6.58 9.51
C THR A 44 2.81 -7.71 9.47
N LYS A 45 4.00 -7.47 8.88
CA LYS A 45 5.11 -8.43 8.85
C LYS A 45 5.56 -8.86 10.25
N THR A 46 5.61 -7.92 11.19
CA THR A 46 5.96 -8.21 12.59
C THR A 46 4.84 -8.97 13.29
N LYS A 47 3.57 -8.58 13.09
CA LYS A 47 2.40 -9.31 13.63
C LYS A 47 2.41 -10.78 13.15
N SER A 48 2.60 -11.02 11.85
CA SER A 48 2.71 -12.37 11.26
C SER A 48 3.83 -13.20 11.87
N ARG A 49 5.03 -12.62 12.02
CA ARG A 49 6.15 -13.31 12.67
C ARG A 49 5.87 -13.69 14.13
N ARG A 50 5.17 -12.84 14.88
CA ARG A 50 4.83 -13.11 16.28
C ARG A 50 3.80 -14.23 16.44
N ILE A 51 2.79 -14.28 15.56
CA ILE A 51 1.76 -15.33 15.60
C ILE A 51 2.22 -16.66 14.99
N GLN A 52 3.39 -16.71 14.35
CA GLN A 52 3.90 -17.90 13.66
C GLN A 52 3.90 -19.14 14.56
N HIS A 53 4.36 -19.02 15.80
CA HIS A 53 4.38 -20.14 16.75
C HIS A 53 2.97 -20.67 17.07
N ILE A 54 1.94 -19.81 17.05
CA ILE A 54 0.54 -20.20 17.27
C ILE A 54 0.03 -21.01 16.08
N LEU A 55 0.39 -20.60 14.86
CA LEU A 55 0.03 -21.32 13.63
C LEU A 55 0.72 -22.69 13.53
N GLU A 56 1.91 -22.84 14.11
CA GLU A 56 2.66 -24.10 14.14
C GLU A 56 2.17 -25.04 15.24
N THR A 57 1.73 -24.50 16.37
CA THR A 57 1.32 -25.29 17.55
C THR A 57 -0.14 -25.71 17.50
N SER A 58 -1.01 -24.89 16.91
CA SER A 58 -2.47 -25.06 16.98
C SER A 58 -3.08 -25.35 15.62
N SER A 59 -4.10 -26.21 15.62
CA SER A 59 -4.88 -26.53 14.43
C SER A 59 -5.85 -25.40 14.05
N GLN A 60 -6.28 -25.36 12.79
CA GLN A 60 -7.22 -24.34 12.31
C GLN A 60 -8.53 -24.33 13.11
N LYS A 61 -9.03 -25.50 13.53
CA LYS A 61 -10.27 -25.61 14.32
C LYS A 61 -10.12 -25.01 15.72
N GLU A 62 -8.99 -25.24 16.37
CA GLU A 62 -8.69 -24.66 17.69
C GLU A 62 -8.55 -23.14 17.61
N ILE A 63 -7.91 -22.62 16.56
CA ILE A 63 -7.76 -21.18 16.33
C ILE A 63 -9.13 -20.52 16.15
N SER A 64 -10.01 -21.14 15.34
CA SER A 64 -11.38 -20.64 15.13
C SER A 64 -12.22 -20.66 16.41
N MET A 65 -12.18 -21.76 17.16
CA MET A 65 -12.90 -21.89 18.44
C MET A 65 -12.39 -20.87 19.46
N THR A 66 -11.07 -20.67 19.52
CA THR A 66 -10.46 -19.67 20.40
C THR A 66 -10.93 -18.26 20.06
N ALA A 67 -10.97 -17.94 18.76
CA ALA A 67 -11.49 -16.65 18.30
C ALA A 67 -12.97 -16.45 18.65
N GLU A 68 -13.81 -17.47 18.47
CA GLU A 68 -15.22 -17.43 18.86
C GLU A 68 -15.38 -17.15 20.37
N VAL A 69 -14.68 -17.91 21.22
CA VAL A 69 -14.71 -17.75 22.67
C VAL A 69 -14.23 -16.36 23.10
N GLN A 70 -13.18 -15.84 22.44
CA GLN A 70 -12.68 -14.51 22.72
C GLN A 70 -13.71 -13.42 22.41
N TYR A 71 -14.38 -13.51 21.25
CA TYR A 71 -15.46 -12.57 20.91
C TYR A 71 -16.65 -12.66 21.88
N LEU A 72 -16.99 -13.85 22.37
CA LEU A 72 -18.04 -14.02 23.38
C LEU A 72 -17.67 -13.37 24.72
N LYS A 73 -16.41 -13.53 25.17
CA LYS A 73 -15.89 -12.87 26.38
C LYS A 73 -15.96 -11.34 26.27
N GLU A 74 -15.70 -10.81 25.08
CA GLU A 74 -15.81 -9.38 24.78
C GLU A 74 -17.26 -8.90 24.55
N GLY A 75 -18.25 -9.80 24.61
CA GLY A 75 -19.66 -9.48 24.37
C GLY A 75 -20.06 -9.28 22.90
N LYS A 76 -19.14 -9.53 21.95
CA LYS A 76 -19.35 -9.34 20.50
C LYS A 76 -20.00 -10.57 19.87
N ARG A 77 -21.27 -10.82 20.23
CA ARG A 77 -22.01 -12.02 19.79
C ARG A 77 -22.11 -12.17 18.28
N ASP A 78 -22.34 -11.08 17.54
CA ASP A 78 -22.43 -11.12 16.08
C ASP A 78 -21.11 -11.55 15.43
N SER A 79 -19.97 -11.12 16.00
CA SER A 79 -18.64 -11.51 15.49
C SER A 79 -18.38 -13.00 15.72
N ALA A 80 -18.74 -13.52 16.89
CA ALA A 80 -18.65 -14.94 17.21
C ALA A 80 -19.52 -15.79 16.26
N ALA A 81 -20.77 -15.36 16.01
CA ALA A 81 -21.67 -16.03 15.09
C ALA A 81 -21.12 -16.09 13.65
N ILE A 82 -20.49 -15.01 13.17
CA ILE A 82 -19.85 -14.98 11.84
C ILE A 82 -18.66 -15.93 11.77
N VAL A 83 -17.78 -15.96 12.78
CA VAL A 83 -16.62 -16.88 12.80
C VAL A 83 -17.10 -18.33 12.76
N LYS A 84 -18.12 -18.66 13.56
CA LYS A 84 -18.74 -19.98 13.58
C LYS A 84 -19.38 -20.33 12.23
N GLU A 85 -20.12 -19.41 11.63
CA GLU A 85 -20.75 -19.58 10.32
C GLU A 85 -19.72 -19.89 9.22
N LEU A 86 -18.56 -19.23 9.26
CA LEU A 86 -17.47 -19.44 8.31
C LEU A 86 -16.76 -20.78 8.51
N CYS A 87 -16.68 -21.29 9.74
CA CYS A 87 -16.03 -22.56 10.03
C CYS A 87 -16.95 -23.77 9.77
N ASP A 88 -18.24 -23.67 10.10
CA ASP A 88 -19.17 -24.80 10.09
C ASP A 88 -19.83 -25.03 8.73
N PHE A 89 -20.11 -23.99 7.92
CA PHE A 89 -21.09 -24.07 6.83
C PHE A 89 -20.54 -24.00 5.40
N SER A 90 -19.48 -24.76 5.10
CA SER A 90 -18.90 -24.96 3.76
C SER A 90 -17.97 -23.83 3.26
N PRO A 91 -16.83 -24.17 2.62
CA PRO A 91 -15.86 -23.21 2.07
C PRO A 91 -16.46 -22.23 1.06
N LYS A 92 -17.63 -22.54 0.48
CA LYS A 92 -18.33 -21.68 -0.48
C LYS A 92 -19.06 -20.51 0.17
N ARG A 93 -19.40 -20.58 1.47
CA ARG A 93 -20.20 -19.56 2.16
C ARG A 93 -19.48 -18.20 2.21
N GLY A 94 -18.17 -18.21 2.47
CA GLY A 94 -17.33 -17.01 2.39
C GLY A 94 -17.36 -16.37 0.99
N THR A 95 -17.39 -17.18 -0.08
CA THR A 95 -17.47 -16.65 -1.45
C THR A 95 -18.85 -16.04 -1.76
N THR A 96 -19.94 -16.62 -1.25
CA THR A 96 -21.29 -16.07 -1.40
C THR A 96 -21.42 -14.74 -0.66
N ILE A 97 -20.89 -14.66 0.57
CA ILE A 97 -20.83 -13.41 1.34
C ILE A 97 -20.01 -12.37 0.56
N LYS A 98 -18.85 -12.73 0.02
CA LYS A 98 -18.01 -11.84 -0.80
C LYS A 98 -18.71 -11.36 -2.07
N LYS A 99 -19.48 -12.21 -2.76
CA LYS A 99 -20.23 -11.84 -3.97
C LYS A 99 -21.39 -10.90 -3.66
N LYS A 100 -22.18 -11.20 -2.62
CA LYS A 100 -23.31 -10.37 -2.19
C LYS A 100 -22.86 -9.01 -1.63
N ARG A 101 -21.77 -8.99 -0.84
CA ARG A 101 -21.13 -7.75 -0.38
C ARG A 101 -20.21 -7.14 -1.44
N GLY A 102 -20.02 -7.82 -2.57
CA GLY A 102 -19.18 -7.39 -3.67
C GLY A 102 -19.62 -6.03 -4.15
N SER A 103 -20.91 -5.76 -4.34
CA SER A 103 -21.40 -4.43 -4.70
C SER A 103 -21.11 -3.34 -3.65
N VAL A 104 -20.96 -3.70 -2.37
CA VAL A 104 -20.73 -2.77 -1.24
C VAL A 104 -19.24 -2.57 -0.93
N PHE A 105 -18.35 -3.51 -1.27
CA PHE A 105 -16.88 -3.34 -1.15
C PHE A 105 -16.19 -3.06 -2.49
N GLN A 106 -16.89 -3.28 -3.59
CA GLN A 106 -16.57 -2.78 -4.94
C GLN A 106 -17.15 -1.37 -5.13
N THR A 107 -17.62 -0.74 -4.06
CA THR A 107 -17.73 0.72 -3.98
C THR A 107 -16.36 1.31 -4.28
N GLN A 108 -16.32 2.06 -5.39
CA GLN A 108 -15.19 2.83 -5.87
C GLN A 108 -14.00 1.98 -6.33
N LYS A 109 -14.20 1.14 -7.34
CA LYS A 109 -13.15 1.10 -8.38
C LYS A 109 -13.09 2.52 -8.94
N GLN A 110 -12.26 3.38 -8.33
CA GLN A 110 -12.05 4.76 -8.76
C GLN A 110 -11.85 4.70 -10.27
N SER A 111 -12.79 5.31 -11.00
CA SER A 111 -12.79 5.31 -12.45
C SER A 111 -11.58 6.10 -12.89
N CYS A 112 -10.47 5.39 -13.12
CA CYS A 112 -9.36 5.96 -13.86
C CYS A 112 -9.95 6.40 -15.20
N LEU A 113 -9.75 7.66 -15.55
CA LEU A 113 -10.13 8.16 -16.86
C LEU A 113 -9.41 7.35 -17.94
N SER A 114 -10.08 7.16 -19.07
CA SER A 114 -9.50 6.47 -20.22
C SER A 114 -8.28 7.22 -20.72
N GLU A 115 -7.31 6.47 -21.24
CA GLU A 115 -6.06 6.99 -21.76
C GLU A 115 -6.32 7.93 -22.94
N ASP A 116 -7.24 7.54 -23.83
CA ASP A 116 -7.65 8.32 -25.01
C ASP A 116 -8.41 9.59 -24.64
N HIS A 117 -9.30 9.50 -23.64
CA HIS A 117 -10.06 10.66 -23.17
C HIS A 117 -9.12 11.71 -22.55
N VAL A 118 -8.09 11.26 -21.82
CA VAL A 118 -7.11 12.17 -21.23
C VAL A 118 -6.14 12.71 -22.29
N LEU A 119 -5.80 11.91 -23.30
CA LEU A 119 -5.04 12.39 -24.45
C LEU A 119 -5.80 13.50 -25.20
N ALA A 120 -7.08 13.29 -25.50
CA ALA A 120 -7.94 14.30 -26.13
C ALA A 120 -8.00 15.58 -25.28
N LEU A 121 -8.30 15.47 -23.98
CA LEU A 121 -8.29 16.61 -23.06
C LEU A 121 -6.94 17.36 -23.09
N THR A 122 -5.82 16.65 -23.10
CA THR A 122 -4.47 17.24 -23.11
C THR A 122 -4.22 18.05 -24.39
N VAL A 123 -4.70 17.55 -25.54
CA VAL A 123 -4.61 18.23 -26.83
C VAL A 123 -5.55 19.43 -26.89
N ASP A 124 -6.83 19.24 -26.55
CA ASP A 124 -7.86 20.29 -26.59
C ASP A 124 -7.53 21.49 -25.70
N SER A 125 -6.92 21.23 -24.53
CA SER A 125 -6.53 22.26 -23.57
C SER A 125 -5.07 22.72 -23.68
N ASN A 126 -4.32 22.24 -24.67
CA ASN A 126 -2.90 22.56 -24.87
C ASN A 126 -2.03 22.37 -23.60
N LEU A 127 -2.28 21.30 -22.84
CA LEU A 127 -1.56 21.03 -21.60
C LEU A 127 -0.14 20.53 -21.86
N SER A 128 0.84 21.20 -21.26
CA SER A 128 2.20 20.68 -21.20
C SER A 128 2.29 19.43 -20.33
N THR A 129 3.31 18.62 -20.58
CA THR A 129 3.59 17.41 -19.79
C THR A 129 3.80 17.72 -18.30
N HIS A 130 4.36 18.90 -17.99
CA HIS A 130 4.56 19.36 -16.62
C HIS A 130 3.22 19.71 -15.97
N GLN A 131 2.37 20.52 -16.63
CA GLN A 131 1.06 20.89 -16.09
C GLN A 131 0.19 19.66 -15.81
N TYR A 132 0.19 18.69 -16.74
CA TYR A 132 -0.51 17.41 -16.51
C TYR A 132 -0.02 16.70 -15.25
N LYS A 133 1.30 16.60 -15.04
CA LYS A 133 1.87 15.95 -13.85
C LYS A 133 1.47 16.67 -12.57
N VAL A 134 1.47 18.00 -12.55
CA VAL A 134 1.04 18.81 -11.41
C VAL A 134 -0.44 18.57 -11.10
N MET A 135 -1.31 18.65 -12.13
CA MET A 135 -2.74 18.40 -11.99
C MET A 135 -3.02 16.99 -11.46
N ARG A 136 -2.32 15.98 -11.97
CA ARG A 136 -2.42 14.60 -11.48
C ARG A 136 -1.96 14.47 -10.04
N GLN A 137 -0.86 15.12 -9.65
CA GLN A 137 -0.37 15.09 -8.27
C GLN A 137 -1.36 15.72 -7.30
N GLN A 138 -1.95 16.87 -7.66
CA GLN A 138 -2.98 17.54 -6.86
C GLN A 138 -4.23 16.68 -6.74
N THR A 139 -4.72 16.14 -7.87
CA THR A 139 -5.90 15.29 -7.91
C THR A 139 -5.70 14.01 -7.10
N ASN A 140 -4.52 13.39 -7.15
CA ASN A 140 -4.21 12.17 -6.39
C ASN A 140 -4.28 12.36 -4.86
N LYS A 141 -4.19 13.59 -4.34
CA LYS A 141 -4.39 13.88 -2.92
C LYS A 141 -5.86 13.70 -2.50
N ILE A 142 -6.78 13.95 -3.42
CA ILE A 142 -8.24 13.90 -3.18
C ILE A 142 -8.81 12.58 -3.69
N HIS A 143 -8.49 12.22 -4.93
CA HIS A 143 -8.97 11.03 -5.63
C HIS A 143 -7.78 10.23 -6.15
N LYS A 144 -7.51 9.12 -5.48
CA LYS A 144 -6.38 8.26 -5.81
C LYS A 144 -6.54 7.69 -7.23
N ASN A 145 -5.54 7.94 -8.08
CA ASN A 145 -5.44 7.37 -9.43
C ASN A 145 -6.61 7.73 -10.38
N MET A 146 -7.24 8.90 -10.23
CA MET A 146 -8.28 9.36 -11.16
C MET A 146 -7.71 9.59 -12.57
N TYR A 147 -6.53 10.22 -12.65
CA TYR A 147 -5.82 10.44 -13.91
C TYR A 147 -4.74 9.36 -14.14
N PRO A 148 -4.63 8.80 -15.36
CA PRO A 148 -3.65 7.79 -15.68
C PRO A 148 -2.22 8.35 -15.57
N PRO A 149 -1.21 7.54 -15.26
CA PRO A 149 0.19 7.97 -15.34
C PRO A 149 0.57 8.35 -16.78
N TYR A 150 1.49 9.31 -16.92
CA TYR A 150 1.85 9.90 -18.22
C TYR A 150 2.38 8.90 -19.26
N HIS A 151 3.05 7.82 -18.84
CA HIS A 151 3.56 6.80 -19.77
C HIS A 151 2.44 6.10 -20.55
N LYS A 152 1.24 5.99 -19.99
CA LYS A 152 0.07 5.43 -20.67
C LYS A 152 -0.48 6.37 -21.73
N ILE A 153 -0.58 7.65 -21.41
CA ILE A 153 -0.94 8.69 -22.39
C ILE A 153 0.09 8.75 -23.51
N LYS A 154 1.38 8.60 -23.19
CA LYS A 154 2.44 8.50 -24.18
C LYS A 154 2.22 7.28 -25.09
N ALA A 155 1.86 6.12 -24.54
CA ALA A 155 1.56 4.93 -25.34
C ALA A 155 0.35 5.15 -26.26
N ALA A 156 -0.76 5.68 -25.74
CA ALA A 156 -1.93 6.03 -26.54
C ALA A 156 -1.57 7.02 -27.66
N LYS A 157 -0.75 8.04 -27.35
CA LYS A 157 -0.25 8.99 -28.35
C LYS A 157 0.59 8.33 -29.44
N GLN A 158 1.40 7.32 -29.09
CA GLN A 158 2.18 6.56 -30.08
C GLN A 158 1.30 5.70 -30.98
N LEU A 159 0.21 5.12 -30.45
CA LEU A 159 -0.75 4.38 -31.25
C LEU A 159 -1.43 5.24 -32.30
N CYS A 160 -1.55 6.56 -32.09
CA CYS A 160 -2.11 7.49 -33.06
C CYS A 160 -1.16 7.87 -34.21
N TYR A 161 0.12 7.50 -34.16
CA TYR A 161 1.08 7.81 -35.23
C TYR A 161 1.24 6.64 -36.20
N PRO A 162 1.24 6.88 -37.53
CA PRO A 162 1.58 5.85 -38.50
C PRO A 162 3.07 5.50 -38.43
N SER A 163 3.43 4.28 -38.84
CA SER A 163 4.80 3.75 -38.69
C SER A 163 5.80 4.29 -39.73
N ASP A 164 5.32 4.63 -40.95
CA ASP A 164 6.18 5.00 -42.09
C ASP A 164 6.21 6.52 -42.30
N VAL A 165 6.78 7.26 -41.34
CA VAL A 165 6.94 8.72 -41.43
C VAL A 165 8.40 9.07 -41.65
N ASP A 166 8.69 9.67 -42.80
CA ASP A 166 10.02 10.19 -43.13
C ASP A 166 10.02 11.71 -42.93
N VAL A 167 10.80 12.19 -41.96
CA VAL A 167 10.90 13.63 -41.65
C VAL A 167 12.31 14.11 -42.01
N THR A 168 12.39 15.09 -42.92
CA THR A 168 13.61 15.85 -43.24
C THR A 168 13.48 17.29 -42.73
N GLU A 169 14.54 18.08 -42.83
CA GLU A 169 14.51 19.48 -42.38
C GLU A 169 13.49 20.34 -43.13
N THR A 170 13.18 19.99 -44.38
CA THR A 170 12.34 20.78 -45.28
C THR A 170 10.96 20.18 -45.54
N PHE A 171 10.80 18.87 -45.42
CA PHE A 171 9.52 18.20 -45.66
C PHE A 171 9.31 16.96 -44.78
N ALA A 172 8.05 16.58 -44.62
CA ALA A 172 7.66 15.32 -44.01
C ALA A 172 6.78 14.55 -44.98
N GLU A 173 7.12 13.29 -45.24
CA GLU A 173 6.42 12.41 -46.18
C GLU A 173 5.91 11.17 -45.45
N ILE A 174 4.72 10.71 -45.87
CA ILE A 174 4.08 9.51 -45.34
C ILE A 174 3.51 8.74 -46.52
N LYS A 175 3.73 7.42 -46.55
CA LYS A 175 3.12 6.56 -47.57
C LYS A 175 1.60 6.56 -47.40
N LEU A 176 0.87 6.90 -48.47
CA LEU A 176 -0.60 6.95 -48.45
C LEU A 176 -1.23 5.63 -47.96
N GLN A 177 -0.68 4.48 -48.37
CA GLN A 177 -1.17 3.18 -47.92
C GLN A 177 -1.03 3.00 -46.40
N SER A 178 0.11 3.42 -45.82
CA SER A 178 0.36 3.33 -44.36
C SER A 178 -0.66 4.15 -43.58
N LEU A 179 -0.99 5.36 -44.08
CA LEU A 179 -2.00 6.23 -43.49
C LEU A 179 -3.42 5.64 -43.56
N ILE A 180 -3.80 5.09 -44.71
CA ILE A 180 -5.13 4.47 -44.90
C ILE A 180 -5.28 3.26 -43.97
N HIS A 181 -4.28 2.37 -43.92
CA HIS A 181 -4.32 1.20 -43.04
C HIS A 181 -4.41 1.58 -41.56
N HIS A 182 -3.73 2.65 -41.15
CA HIS A 182 -3.78 3.16 -39.78
C HIS A 182 -5.15 3.75 -39.39
N THR A 183 -5.87 4.33 -40.35
CA THR A 183 -7.19 4.96 -40.11
C THR A 183 -8.34 3.95 -40.06
N ILE A 184 -8.19 2.79 -40.71
CA ILE A 184 -9.24 1.74 -40.78
C ILE A 184 -9.25 0.83 -39.53
N MET A 185 -8.12 0.72 -38.82
CA MET A 185 -8.03 -0.03 -37.56
C MET A 185 -8.55 0.79 -36.36
#